data_AF-A0A141BRD5-F1
#
_entry.id   AF-A0A141BRD5-F1
#
_cell.length_a   1.000
_cell.length_b   1.000
_cell.length_c   1.000
_cell.angle_alpha   90.00
_cell.angle_beta   90.00
_cell.angle_gamma   90.00
#
_symmetry.space_group_name_H-M   'P 1'
#
loop_
_entity.id
_entity.type
_entity.pdbx_description
1 polymer ?
#
loop_
_entity_poly.entity_id
_entity_poly.type
_entity_poly.pdbx_seq_one_letter_code
_entity_poly.pdbx_strand_id
1 'polypeptide(L)'
;MDLKRTRWVRRLEDGSYTIESNSNLNKQKLLCDICGIAAKCPIYETRIKLDKAGVNFHLNSCIRYVPLLAFRKPIIGLDAPYFNTLRSGVTWQDRLSPDKLICLVSADTGKIIRFGKVDKVYSGPVDEMLRKHSRFNHLCMGGEKIEKVEEVIRKSYGHFLTKDSLLTAIYIRHVKREFDLEYHSEEELNLVDPRPKAGVISINAARKKPTETF
;
A
#
# COMPACT_ATOMS: atom_id res chain seq x y z
N MET A 1 5.31 1.75 -14.02
CA MET A 1 4.01 2.21 -13.49
C MET A 1 4.17 3.64 -12.93
N ASP A 2 3.33 4.60 -13.34
CA ASP A 2 3.44 6.00 -12.86
C ASP A 2 2.72 6.18 -11.51
N LEU A 3 3.43 5.90 -10.42
CA LEU A 3 2.87 5.91 -9.06
C LEU A 3 2.37 7.28 -8.61
N LYS A 4 2.86 8.39 -9.19
CA LYS A 4 2.42 9.75 -8.80
C LYS A 4 0.94 9.97 -9.10
N ARG A 5 0.38 9.25 -10.09
CA ARG A 5 -1.02 9.38 -10.51
C ARG A 5 -2.01 8.77 -9.51
N THR A 6 -1.57 7.83 -8.67
CA THR A 6 -2.41 7.23 -7.61
C THR A 6 -2.99 8.28 -6.66
N ARG A 7 -2.40 9.48 -6.56
CA ARG A 7 -2.91 10.59 -5.75
C ARG A 7 -4.26 11.14 -6.24
N TRP A 8 -4.66 10.86 -7.49
CA TRP A 8 -5.94 11.31 -8.07
C TRP A 8 -7.05 10.26 -7.99
N VAL A 9 -6.73 9.07 -7.50
CA VAL A 9 -7.72 8.01 -7.30
C VAL A 9 -8.60 8.36 -6.10
N ARG A 10 -9.90 8.09 -6.23
CA ARG A 10 -10.92 8.22 -5.18
C ARG A 10 -11.73 6.93 -5.12
N ARG A 11 -12.27 6.61 -3.94
CA ARG A 11 -13.26 5.54 -3.76
C ARG A 11 -14.65 6.18 -3.74
N LEU A 12 -15.60 5.58 -4.42
CA LEU A 12 -17.01 5.97 -4.43
C LEU A 12 -17.79 5.21 -3.36
N GLU A 13 -19.02 5.63 -3.10
CA GLU A 13 -19.90 5.03 -2.08
C GLU A 13 -20.25 3.57 -2.39
N ASP A 14 -20.37 3.24 -3.68
CA ASP A 14 -20.59 1.87 -4.17
C ASP A 14 -19.33 0.97 -4.04
N GLY A 15 -18.23 1.50 -3.49
CA GLY A 15 -16.96 0.80 -3.30
C GLY A 15 -16.09 0.77 -4.55
N SER A 16 -16.56 1.28 -5.69
CA SER A 16 -15.75 1.41 -6.89
C SER A 16 -14.70 2.50 -6.76
N TYR A 17 -13.67 2.44 -7.60
CA TYR A 17 -12.62 3.46 -7.62
C TYR A 17 -12.73 4.26 -8.90
N THR A 18 -12.47 5.56 -8.82
CA THR A 18 -12.45 6.45 -9.97
C THR A 18 -11.17 7.28 -9.99
N ILE A 19 -10.78 7.76 -11.17
CA ILE A 19 -9.75 8.79 -11.33
C ILE A 19 -10.38 10.02 -12.00
N GLU A 20 -10.29 11.18 -11.36
CA GLU A 20 -10.78 12.41 -11.96
C GLU A 20 -9.96 12.74 -13.22
N SER A 21 -10.63 12.77 -14.37
CA SER A 21 -10.08 13.35 -15.58
C SER A 21 -10.15 14.86 -15.44
N ASN A 22 -9.03 15.50 -15.11
CA ASN A 22 -8.95 16.96 -15.16
C ASN A 22 -9.26 17.38 -16.61
N SER A 23 -10.33 18.16 -16.81
CA SER A 23 -10.92 18.48 -18.12
C SER A 23 -9.94 19.18 -19.08
N ASN A 24 -8.87 19.76 -18.54
CA ASN A 24 -7.78 20.39 -19.31
C ASN A 24 -6.57 19.46 -19.57
N LEU A 25 -6.54 18.23 -19.04
CA LEU A 25 -5.35 17.36 -19.01
C LEU A 25 -5.62 15.91 -19.47
N ASN A 26 -5.74 15.77 -20.79
CA ASN A 26 -5.41 14.60 -21.63
C ASN A 26 -6.36 13.39 -21.67
N LYS A 27 -6.72 13.08 -22.92
CA LYS A 27 -7.23 11.83 -23.51
C LYS A 27 -6.33 10.57 -23.30
N GLN A 28 -5.59 10.40 -22.20
CA GLN A 28 -4.58 9.33 -22.10
C GLN A 28 -4.39 8.71 -20.70
N LYS A 29 -5.34 8.86 -19.78
CA LYS A 29 -5.07 8.50 -18.38
C LYS A 29 -6.17 7.61 -17.84
N LEU A 30 -5.85 6.33 -17.70
CA LEU A 30 -6.83 5.30 -17.43
C LEU A 30 -6.52 4.57 -16.12
N LEU A 31 -7.58 4.27 -15.38
CA LEU A 31 -7.49 3.68 -14.05
C LEU A 31 -6.73 2.34 -14.05
N CYS A 32 -6.80 1.58 -15.15
CA CYS A 32 -6.09 0.31 -15.28
C CYS A 32 -4.55 0.46 -15.25
N ASP A 33 -4.00 1.59 -15.71
CA ASP A 33 -2.53 1.78 -15.81
C ASP A 33 -1.86 1.91 -14.44
N ILE A 34 -2.66 2.14 -13.41
CA ILE A 34 -2.26 2.28 -12.01
C ILE A 34 -2.98 1.28 -11.10
N CYS A 35 -3.44 0.17 -11.68
CA CYS A 35 -4.08 -0.92 -10.96
C CYS A 35 -3.05 -2.00 -10.63
N GLY A 36 -3.08 -2.48 -9.38
CA GLY A 36 -2.17 -3.51 -8.90
C GLY A 36 -2.24 -4.84 -9.63
N ILE A 37 -3.34 -5.13 -10.34
CA ILE A 37 -3.58 -6.41 -11.03
C ILE A 37 -3.60 -6.24 -12.57
N ALA A 38 -3.06 -5.13 -13.10
CA ALA A 38 -3.19 -4.81 -14.52
C ALA A 38 -2.67 -5.94 -15.44
N ALA A 39 -1.58 -6.61 -15.06
CA ALA A 39 -0.93 -7.65 -15.87
C ALA A 39 -1.83 -8.83 -16.23
N LYS A 40 -2.75 -9.22 -15.33
CA LYS A 40 -3.70 -10.34 -15.54
C LYS A 40 -5.17 -9.91 -15.41
N CYS A 41 -5.47 -8.63 -15.61
CA CYS A 41 -6.85 -8.14 -15.51
C CYS A 41 -7.59 -8.32 -16.83
N PRO A 42 -8.72 -9.08 -16.88
CA PRO A 42 -9.47 -9.29 -18.12
C PRO A 42 -9.98 -7.99 -18.75
N ILE A 43 -10.30 -6.98 -17.92
CA ILE A 43 -10.73 -5.65 -18.38
C ILE A 43 -9.57 -4.93 -19.07
N TYR A 44 -8.36 -5.04 -18.54
CA TYR A 44 -7.17 -4.45 -19.14
C TYR A 44 -6.81 -5.15 -20.45
N GLU A 45 -6.87 -6.47 -20.51
CA GLU A 45 -6.67 -7.24 -21.74
C GLU A 45 -7.69 -6.86 -22.83
N THR A 46 -8.96 -6.76 -22.45
CA THR A 46 -10.05 -6.36 -23.36
C THR A 46 -9.80 -4.94 -23.88
N ARG A 47 -9.41 -4.02 -23.00
CA ARG A 47 -9.02 -2.67 -23.40
C ARG A 47 -7.89 -2.68 -24.42
N ILE A 48 -6.82 -3.45 -24.21
CA ILE A 48 -5.71 -3.55 -25.17
C ILE A 48 -6.20 -4.06 -26.52
N LYS A 49 -7.11 -5.06 -26.54
CA LYS A 49 -7.70 -5.57 -27.79
C LYS A 49 -8.53 -4.50 -28.52
N LEU A 50 -9.34 -3.73 -27.79
CA LEU A 50 -10.15 -2.64 -28.35
C LEU A 50 -9.28 -1.49 -28.89
N ASP A 51 -8.25 -1.11 -28.15
CA ASP A 51 -7.29 -0.08 -28.56
C ASP A 51 -6.57 -0.47 -29.87
N LYS A 52 -6.13 -1.74 -29.96
CA LYS A 52 -5.56 -2.30 -31.21
C LYS A 52 -6.54 -2.31 -32.38
N ALA A 53 -7.84 -2.40 -32.11
CA ALA A 53 -8.90 -2.31 -33.12
C ALA A 53 -9.28 -0.85 -33.47
N GLY A 54 -8.58 0.15 -32.92
CA GLY A 54 -8.86 1.57 -33.15
C GLY A 54 -10.05 2.10 -32.34
N VAL A 55 -10.58 1.32 -31.38
CA VAL A 55 -11.70 1.73 -30.54
C VAL A 55 -11.17 2.43 -29.30
N ASN A 56 -11.62 3.67 -29.10
CA ASN A 56 -11.22 4.45 -27.95
C ASN A 56 -12.05 4.10 -26.70
N PHE A 57 -11.55 3.16 -25.90
CA PHE A 57 -12.20 2.69 -24.67
C PHE A 57 -11.67 3.43 -23.43
N HIS A 58 -12.55 4.17 -22.76
CA HIS A 58 -12.21 4.90 -21.52
C HIS A 58 -12.87 4.26 -20.30
N LEU A 59 -12.05 3.71 -19.40
CA LEU A 59 -12.48 3.23 -18.09
C LEU A 59 -12.02 4.20 -17.00
N ASN A 60 -12.96 5.02 -16.53
CA ASN A 60 -12.70 6.00 -15.48
C ASN A 60 -13.02 5.45 -14.09
N SER A 61 -13.94 4.48 -13.98
CA SER A 61 -14.28 3.81 -12.72
C SER A 61 -14.21 2.29 -12.80
N CYS A 62 -13.83 1.63 -11.69
CA CYS A 62 -13.75 0.16 -11.62
C CYS A 62 -13.83 -0.36 -10.18
N ILE A 63 -14.73 -1.32 -9.94
CA ILE A 63 -14.87 -2.03 -8.65
C ILE A 63 -13.69 -2.98 -8.37
N ARG A 64 -13.10 -3.55 -9.43
CA ARG A 64 -11.97 -4.49 -9.36
C ARG A 64 -10.62 -3.79 -9.19
N TYR A 65 -10.60 -2.46 -9.13
CA TYR A 65 -9.36 -1.71 -8.97
C TYR A 65 -8.63 -2.13 -7.68
N VAL A 66 -7.32 -2.39 -7.80
CA VAL A 66 -6.45 -2.75 -6.69
C VAL A 66 -5.50 -1.59 -6.42
N PRO A 67 -5.67 -0.86 -5.29
CA PRO A 67 -4.81 0.26 -4.94
C PRO A 67 -3.35 -0.14 -4.73
N LEU A 68 -2.45 0.77 -5.07
CA LEU A 68 -1.00 0.60 -4.92
C LEU A 68 -0.51 1.32 -3.67
N LEU A 69 0.20 0.62 -2.79
CA LEU A 69 0.94 1.23 -1.68
C LEU A 69 2.43 1.18 -1.99
N ALA A 70 3.02 2.35 -2.23
CA ALA A 70 4.44 2.49 -2.58
C ALA A 70 5.33 2.53 -1.33
N PHE A 71 6.40 1.74 -1.29
CA PHE A 71 7.37 1.69 -0.19
C PHE A 71 8.74 2.16 -0.68
N ARG A 72 9.33 3.11 0.04
CA ARG A 72 10.71 3.54 -0.18
C ARG A 72 11.65 2.60 0.57
N LYS A 73 12.91 2.53 0.13
CA LYS A 73 13.95 1.84 0.88
C LYS A 73 14.11 2.50 2.27
N PRO A 74 14.37 1.73 3.34
CA PRO A 74 14.53 0.27 3.37
C PRO A 74 13.20 -0.52 3.25
N ILE A 75 13.14 -1.51 2.35
CA ILE A 75 11.97 -2.39 2.15
C ILE A 75 12.05 -3.60 3.09
N ILE A 76 11.94 -3.37 4.40
CA ILE A 76 12.00 -4.42 5.43
C ILE A 76 10.63 -4.72 6.05
N GLY A 77 10.48 -5.94 6.56
CA GLY A 77 9.34 -6.40 7.37
C GLY A 77 8.00 -6.45 6.64
N LEU A 78 8.00 -6.28 5.31
CA LEU A 78 6.80 -6.45 4.48
C LEU A 78 6.44 -7.92 4.24
N ASP A 79 7.35 -8.85 4.53
CA ASP A 79 7.08 -10.29 4.48
C ASP A 79 6.32 -10.80 5.72
N ALA A 80 6.26 -10.00 6.79
CA ALA A 80 5.50 -10.29 7.99
C ALA A 80 4.03 -10.64 7.66
N PRO A 81 3.43 -11.59 8.39
CA PRO A 81 2.04 -12.00 8.15
C PRO A 81 1.03 -10.87 8.46
N TYR A 82 1.41 -9.96 9.35
CA TYR A 82 0.60 -8.84 9.79
C TYR A 82 1.50 -7.67 10.19
N PHE A 83 1.26 -6.50 9.61
CA PHE A 83 2.01 -5.28 9.90
C PHE A 83 1.16 -4.05 9.58
N ASN A 84 1.63 -2.86 9.93
CA ASN A 84 1.09 -1.61 9.42
C ASN A 84 2.10 -0.78 8.64
N THR A 85 1.58 0.15 7.86
CA THR A 85 2.33 1.29 7.32
C THR A 85 1.67 2.58 7.78
N LEU A 86 2.49 3.59 8.10
CA LEU A 86 2.04 4.93 8.49
C LEU A 86 2.20 5.87 7.30
N ARG A 87 1.15 6.63 6.98
CA ARG A 87 1.06 7.52 5.82
C ARG A 87 0.53 8.89 6.24
N SER A 88 1.12 9.96 5.74
CA SER A 88 0.63 11.32 6.03
C SER A 88 -0.77 11.57 5.45
N GLY A 89 -1.56 12.37 6.17
CA GLY A 89 -2.93 12.74 5.85
C GLY A 89 -3.96 11.65 6.16
N VAL A 90 -5.22 11.91 5.77
CA VAL A 90 -6.38 11.00 5.94
C VAL A 90 -6.81 10.31 4.65
N THR A 91 -6.18 10.65 3.53
CA THR A 91 -6.56 10.19 2.19
C THR A 91 -6.72 8.67 2.06
N TRP A 92 -5.94 7.89 2.81
CA TRP A 92 -6.02 6.44 2.77
C TRP A 92 -7.22 5.86 3.55
N GLN A 93 -7.75 6.60 4.52
CA GLN A 93 -8.98 6.26 5.22
C GLN A 93 -10.18 6.27 4.26
N ASP A 94 -10.24 7.25 3.36
CA ASP A 94 -11.31 7.35 2.38
C ASP A 94 -11.14 6.32 1.26
N ARG A 95 -9.88 6.01 0.89
CA ARG A 95 -9.58 5.11 -0.23
C ARG A 95 -9.69 3.63 0.12
N LEU A 96 -9.53 3.24 1.37
CA LEU A 96 -9.43 1.83 1.74
C LEU A 96 -10.57 1.43 2.68
N SER A 97 -11.10 0.25 2.43
CA SER A 97 -12.02 -0.44 3.32
C SER A 97 -11.35 -1.73 3.82
N PRO A 98 -11.78 -2.26 4.97
CA PRO A 98 -11.42 -3.61 5.38
C PRO A 98 -11.66 -4.63 4.25
N ASP A 99 -10.83 -5.67 4.23
CA ASP A 99 -10.75 -6.73 3.24
C ASP A 99 -10.38 -6.32 1.81
N LYS A 100 -10.16 -5.03 1.54
CA LYS A 100 -9.72 -4.57 0.23
C LYS A 100 -8.33 -5.15 -0.11
N LEU A 101 -8.25 -5.78 -1.27
CA LEU A 101 -6.97 -6.20 -1.86
C LEU A 101 -6.17 -4.97 -2.27
N ILE A 102 -4.89 -4.95 -1.90
CA ILE A 102 -3.92 -3.91 -2.23
C ILE A 102 -2.63 -4.55 -2.75
N CYS A 103 -1.89 -3.79 -3.55
CA CYS A 103 -0.60 -4.20 -4.09
C CYS A 103 0.51 -3.32 -3.47
N LEU A 104 1.51 -3.97 -2.87
CA LEU A 104 2.67 -3.31 -2.30
C LEU A 104 3.73 -3.20 -3.40
N VAL A 105 4.25 -2.00 -3.65
CA VAL A 105 5.18 -1.74 -4.75
C VAL A 105 6.40 -0.96 -4.28
N SER A 106 7.53 -1.15 -4.94
CA SER A 106 8.70 -0.30 -4.75
C SER A 106 8.41 1.10 -5.27
N ALA A 107 8.63 2.12 -4.45
CA ALA A 107 8.42 3.52 -4.85
C ALA A 107 9.38 3.97 -5.97
N ASP A 108 10.56 3.36 -6.04
CA ASP A 108 11.62 3.75 -6.98
C ASP A 108 11.41 3.14 -8.36
N THR A 109 11.00 1.86 -8.41
CA THR A 109 10.91 1.09 -9.66
C THR A 109 9.48 0.82 -10.10
N GLY A 110 8.50 0.97 -9.20
CA GLY A 110 7.12 0.52 -9.43
C GLY A 110 6.97 -0.99 -9.55
N LYS A 111 8.03 -1.77 -9.27
CA LYS A 111 7.98 -3.24 -9.23
C LYS A 111 7.12 -3.71 -8.06
N ILE A 112 6.37 -4.78 -8.28
CA ILE A 112 5.53 -5.40 -7.26
C ILE A 112 6.41 -6.09 -6.23
N ILE A 113 6.10 -5.85 -4.96
CA ILE A 113 6.72 -6.52 -3.82
C ILE A 113 5.89 -7.74 -3.45
N ARG A 114 4.58 -7.55 -3.22
CA ARG A 114 3.57 -8.59 -2.92
C ARG A 114 2.18 -7.96 -2.76
N PHE A 115 1.15 -8.80 -2.66
CA PHE A 115 -0.19 -8.36 -2.31
C PHE A 115 -0.46 -8.46 -0.81
N GLY A 116 -1.50 -7.74 -0.38
CA GLY A 116 -2.04 -7.84 0.97
C GLY A 116 -3.51 -7.48 0.98
N LYS A 117 -4.20 -7.81 2.06
CA LYS A 117 -5.54 -7.30 2.33
C LYS A 117 -5.48 -6.29 3.45
N VAL A 118 -6.26 -5.22 3.31
CA VAL A 118 -6.46 -4.24 4.39
C VAL A 118 -7.23 -4.93 5.50
N ASP A 119 -6.72 -4.86 6.72
CA ASP A 119 -7.43 -5.30 7.92
C ASP A 119 -8.16 -4.11 8.53
N LYS A 120 -7.43 -3.05 8.87
CA LYS A 120 -7.96 -1.85 9.53
C LYS A 120 -7.25 -0.60 9.07
N VAL A 121 -7.95 0.53 9.12
CA VAL A 121 -7.40 1.85 8.82
C VAL A 121 -7.77 2.80 9.94
N TYR A 122 -6.79 3.49 10.50
CA TYR A 122 -6.97 4.45 11.58
C TYR A 122 -6.29 5.75 11.19
N SER A 123 -6.91 6.88 11.51
CA SER A 123 -6.30 8.20 11.34
C SER A 123 -6.41 9.00 12.62
N GLY A 124 -5.42 9.85 12.87
CA GLY A 124 -5.41 10.74 14.02
C GLY A 124 -4.19 11.65 14.05
N PRO A 125 -4.03 12.45 15.12
CA PRO A 125 -2.87 13.32 15.31
C PRO A 125 -1.55 12.55 15.24
N VAL A 126 -0.52 13.17 14.65
CA VAL A 126 0.78 12.50 14.37
C VAL A 126 1.34 11.77 15.59
N ASP A 127 1.47 12.47 16.72
CA ASP A 127 2.16 11.94 17.90
C ASP A 127 1.36 10.81 18.57
N GLU A 128 0.02 10.89 18.55
CA GLU A 128 -0.84 9.82 19.04
C GLU A 128 -0.72 8.57 18.17
N MET A 129 -0.70 8.77 16.85
CA MET A 129 -0.62 7.68 15.89
C MET A 129 0.73 6.97 15.96
N LEU A 130 1.83 7.72 16.06
CA LEU A 130 3.17 7.16 16.29
C LEU A 130 3.21 6.35 17.60
N ARG A 131 2.71 6.92 18.71
CA ARG A 131 2.69 6.24 20.01
C ARG A 131 1.92 4.91 19.97
N LYS A 132 0.74 4.89 19.35
CA LYS A 132 -0.13 3.70 19.33
C LYS A 132 0.33 2.64 18.34
N HIS A 133 0.79 3.06 17.16
CA HIS A 133 0.88 2.18 16.00
C HIS A 133 2.31 1.84 15.55
N SER A 134 3.33 2.62 15.95
CA SER A 134 4.71 2.41 15.47
C SER A 134 5.26 1.01 15.76
N ARG A 135 4.91 0.40 16.90
CA ARG A 135 5.37 -0.96 17.27
C ARG A 135 4.98 -2.05 16.27
N PHE A 136 3.91 -1.83 15.49
CA PHE A 136 3.41 -2.77 14.49
C PHE A 136 3.83 -2.38 13.07
N ASN A 137 4.60 -1.30 12.92
CA ASN A 137 5.04 -0.81 11.63
C ASN A 137 5.98 -1.82 10.97
N HIS A 138 5.93 -1.92 9.64
CA HIS A 138 6.78 -2.85 8.90
C HIS A 138 8.27 -2.68 9.20
N LEU A 139 8.75 -1.47 9.49
CA LEU A 139 10.14 -1.25 9.90
C LEU A 139 10.46 -2.01 11.20
N CYS A 140 9.58 -1.92 12.21
CA CYS A 140 9.73 -2.67 13.46
C CYS A 140 9.56 -4.18 13.26
N MET A 141 8.65 -4.60 12.38
CA MET A 141 8.52 -6.02 12.04
C MET A 141 9.79 -6.54 11.32
N GLY A 142 10.52 -5.64 10.66
CA GLY A 142 11.83 -5.87 10.06
C GLY A 142 13.02 -5.67 11.00
N GLY A 143 12.80 -5.55 12.31
CA GLY A 143 13.86 -5.48 13.32
C GLY A 143 14.30 -4.07 13.76
N GLU A 144 13.69 -3.01 13.22
CA GLU A 144 14.01 -1.65 13.63
C GLU A 144 13.34 -1.26 14.97
N LYS A 145 13.92 -0.28 15.66
CA LYS A 145 13.34 0.27 16.89
C LYS A 145 12.18 1.22 16.59
N ILE A 146 11.30 1.44 17.58
CA ILE A 146 10.13 2.32 17.46
C ILE A 146 10.55 3.75 17.11
N GLU A 147 11.63 4.24 17.69
CA GLU A 147 12.17 5.58 17.47
C GLU A 147 12.58 5.77 16.00
N LYS A 148 13.03 4.68 15.34
CA LYS A 148 13.39 4.71 13.93
C LYS A 148 12.18 4.94 13.03
N VAL A 149 11.01 4.41 13.42
CA VAL A 149 9.76 4.64 12.69
C VAL A 149 9.43 6.12 12.68
N GLU A 150 9.52 6.77 13.84
CA GLU A 150 9.27 8.21 13.96
C GLU A 150 10.27 9.02 13.12
N GLU A 151 11.56 8.72 13.21
CA GLU A 151 12.60 9.35 12.41
C GLU A 151 12.29 9.24 10.90
N VAL A 152 11.93 8.05 10.43
CA VAL A 152 11.61 7.81 9.02
C VAL A 152 10.35 8.56 8.59
N ILE A 153 9.31 8.61 9.42
CA ILE A 153 8.06 9.34 9.14
C ILE A 153 8.31 10.84 9.08
N ARG A 154 9.02 11.41 10.06
CA ARG A 154 9.38 12.83 10.07
C ARG A 154 10.36 13.18 8.95
N LYS A 155 11.28 12.30 8.57
CA LYS A 155 12.15 12.54 7.41
C LYS A 155 11.39 12.46 6.08
N SER A 156 10.45 11.53 5.97
CA SER A 156 9.69 11.30 4.73
C SER A 156 8.64 12.38 4.48
N TYR A 157 8.06 12.92 5.56
CA TYR A 157 6.92 13.84 5.49
C TYR A 157 7.14 15.17 6.21
N GLY A 158 8.29 15.43 6.83
CA GLY A 158 8.50 16.56 7.75
C GLY A 158 8.20 17.93 7.16
N HIS A 159 8.50 18.14 5.88
CA HIS A 159 8.12 19.37 5.17
C HIS A 159 6.60 19.58 5.06
N PHE A 160 5.81 18.52 5.23
CA PHE A 160 4.35 18.49 5.18
C PHE A 160 3.69 18.30 6.55
N LEU A 161 4.45 17.98 7.61
CA LEU A 161 3.92 17.75 8.94
C LEU A 161 3.91 19.05 9.75
N THR A 162 2.75 19.67 9.83
CA THR A 162 2.41 20.76 10.77
C THR A 162 1.84 20.20 12.08
N LYS A 163 1.60 21.08 13.06
CA LYS A 163 1.00 20.70 14.36
C LYS A 163 -0.38 20.02 14.21
N ASP A 164 -1.15 20.43 13.22
CA ASP A 164 -2.50 19.91 12.95
C ASP A 164 -2.51 18.77 11.91
N SER A 165 -1.33 18.26 11.55
CA SER A 165 -1.25 17.17 10.59
C SER A 165 -1.80 15.86 11.16
N LEU A 166 -2.42 15.09 10.27
CA LEU A 166 -2.94 13.77 10.58
C LEU A 166 -2.05 12.70 9.97
N LEU A 167 -2.02 11.54 10.62
CA LEU A 167 -1.31 10.35 10.16
C LEU A 167 -2.30 9.19 10.10
N THR A 168 -2.25 8.43 9.01
CA THR A 168 -3.05 7.22 8.82
C THR A 168 -2.19 5.97 9.03
N ALA A 169 -2.62 5.06 9.90
CA ALA A 169 -2.12 3.70 10.02
C ALA A 169 -2.98 2.74 9.20
N ILE A 170 -2.36 2.03 8.26
CA ILE A 170 -3.01 1.01 7.42
C ILE A 170 -2.47 -0.35 7.86
N TYR A 171 -3.30 -1.16 8.50
CA TYR A 171 -2.98 -2.54 8.87
C TYR A 171 -3.25 -3.48 7.71
N ILE A 172 -2.28 -4.36 7.46
CA ILE A 172 -2.22 -5.19 6.28
C ILE A 172 -1.98 -6.63 6.73
N ARG A 173 -2.87 -7.52 6.29
CA ARG A 173 -2.72 -8.97 6.45
C ARG A 173 -2.20 -9.59 5.17
N HIS A 174 -1.33 -10.57 5.33
CA HIS A 174 -0.81 -11.37 4.22
C HIS A 174 -1.95 -12.10 3.51
N VAL A 175 -1.84 -12.22 2.18
CA VAL A 175 -2.63 -13.15 1.38
C VAL A 175 -1.81 -14.40 1.11
N LYS A 176 -2.43 -15.55 0.86
CA LYS A 176 -1.65 -16.75 0.49
C LYS A 176 -0.89 -16.46 -0.81
N ARG A 177 0.33 -16.98 -0.95
CA ARG A 177 1.20 -16.78 -2.14
C ARG A 177 0.53 -17.19 -3.46
N GLU A 178 -0.40 -18.15 -3.40
CA GLU A 178 -1.26 -18.54 -4.53
C GLU A 178 -2.05 -17.35 -5.11
N PHE A 179 -2.51 -16.41 -4.28
CA PHE A 179 -3.16 -15.18 -4.74
C PHE A 179 -2.18 -14.21 -5.41
N ASP A 180 -0.92 -14.16 -4.97
CA ASP A 180 0.07 -13.32 -5.65
C ASP A 180 0.28 -13.82 -7.10
N LEU A 181 0.32 -15.14 -7.29
CA LEU A 181 0.47 -15.79 -8.60
C LEU A 181 -0.80 -15.79 -9.46
N GLU A 182 -1.98 -15.70 -8.86
CA GLU A 182 -3.25 -15.52 -9.59
C GLU A 182 -3.20 -14.25 -10.45
N TYR A 183 -2.55 -13.18 -9.94
CA TYR A 183 -2.54 -11.88 -10.60
C TYR A 183 -1.21 -11.52 -11.30
N HIS A 184 -0.11 -12.24 -11.03
CA HIS A 184 1.24 -11.95 -11.56
C HIS A 184 2.12 -13.17 -11.84
N SER A 185 3.23 -13.01 -12.57
CA SER A 185 4.26 -14.05 -12.75
C SER A 185 5.25 -14.09 -11.57
N GLU A 186 6.01 -15.18 -11.41
CA GLU A 186 7.03 -15.27 -10.36
C GLU A 186 8.11 -14.20 -10.50
N GLU A 187 8.50 -13.87 -11.73
CA GLU A 187 9.49 -12.84 -12.02
C GLU A 187 9.02 -11.44 -11.61
N GLU A 188 7.72 -11.16 -11.71
CA GLU A 188 7.11 -9.89 -11.31
C GLU A 188 7.09 -9.72 -9.77
N LEU A 189 7.09 -10.82 -9.02
CA LEU A 189 7.02 -10.86 -7.56
C LEU A 189 8.41 -10.92 -6.89
N ASN A 190 9.49 -11.06 -7.66
CA ASN A 190 10.84 -11.19 -7.13
C ASN A 190 11.46 -9.82 -6.83
N LEU A 191 11.12 -9.26 -5.66
CA LEU A 191 11.93 -8.27 -4.95
C LEU A 191 12.48 -8.91 -3.67
N VAL A 192 13.72 -9.38 -3.72
CA VAL A 192 14.44 -9.86 -2.53
C VAL A 192 15.11 -8.65 -1.87
N ASP A 193 14.77 -8.35 -0.61
CA ASP A 193 15.62 -7.45 0.18
C ASP A 193 16.96 -8.18 0.41
N PRO A 194 18.10 -7.63 -0.06
CA PRO A 194 19.38 -8.30 0.08
C PRO A 194 19.88 -8.37 1.53
N ARG A 195 19.21 -7.70 2.48
CA ARG A 195 19.59 -7.73 3.89
C ARG A 195 19.06 -8.98 4.59
N PRO A 196 19.79 -9.51 5.58
CA PRO A 196 19.33 -10.64 6.37
C PRO A 196 17.98 -10.30 7.02
N LYS A 197 17.03 -11.25 6.93
CA LYS A 197 15.72 -11.12 7.59
C LYS A 197 15.96 -10.96 9.09
N ALA A 198 15.41 -9.90 9.68
CA ALA A 198 15.45 -9.75 11.12
C ALA A 198 14.73 -10.93 11.80
N GLY A 199 15.20 -11.30 12.99
CA GLY A 199 14.54 -12.33 13.80
C GLY A 199 13.08 -11.94 14.03
N VAL A 200 12.16 -12.74 13.50
CA VAL A 200 10.72 -12.50 13.63
C VAL A 200 10.34 -12.76 15.09
N ILE A 201 10.00 -11.71 15.83
CA ILE A 201 9.41 -11.86 17.17
C ILE A 201 7.97 -12.33 16.96
N SER A 202 7.63 -13.50 17.51
CA SER A 202 6.27 -14.03 17.45
C SER A 202 5.27 -13.03 18.06
N ILE A 203 4.16 -12.77 17.38
CA ILE A 203 3.04 -11.96 17.91
C ILE A 203 2.56 -12.51 19.26
N ASN A 204 2.59 -13.83 19.45
CA ASN A 204 2.24 -14.46 20.71
C ASN A 204 3.27 -14.17 21.81
N ALA A 205 4.55 -14.04 21.46
CA ALA A 205 5.60 -13.64 22.40
C ALA A 205 5.50 -12.14 22.76
N ALA A 206 5.22 -11.28 21.78
CA ALA A 206 5.06 -9.83 22.00
C ALA A 206 3.78 -9.47 22.80
N ARG A 207 2.77 -10.36 22.83
CA ARG A 207 1.53 -10.19 23.60
C ARG A 207 1.63 -10.69 25.05
N LYS A 208 2.66 -11.47 25.40
CA LYS A 208 2.90 -11.82 26.80
C LYS A 208 3.35 -10.55 27.52
N LYS A 209 2.64 -10.14 28.58
CA LYS A 209 3.11 -9.09 29.49
C LYS A 209 4.53 -9.47 29.95
N PRO A 210 5.46 -8.51 30.08
CA PRO A 210 6.72 -8.79 30.74
C PRO A 210 6.38 -9.36 32.12
N THR A 211 6.79 -10.60 32.36
CA THR A 211 6.84 -11.13 33.72
C THR A 211 7.86 -10.28 34.46
N GLU A 212 7.39 -9.52 35.44
CA GLU A 212 8.25 -8.85 36.40
C GLU A 212 9.10 -9.93 37.08
N THR A 213 10.35 -10.05 36.63
CA THR A 213 11.38 -10.75 37.40
C THR A 213 11.94 -9.72 38.38
N PHE A 214 11.58 -9.93 39.65
CA PHE A 214 12.24 -9.34 40.82
C PHE A 214 13.72 -9.69 40.86
#